data_AF-A0A7Y4R7H3-F1
#
_entry.id   AF-A0A7Y4R7H3-F1
#
_cell.length_a   1.000
_cell.length_b   1.000
_cell.length_c   1.000
_cell.angle_alpha   90.00
_cell.angle_beta   90.00
_cell.angle_gamma   90.00
#
_symmetry.space_group_name_H-M   'P 1'
#
loop_
_entity.id
_entity.type
_entity.pdbx_description
1 polymer ?
#
loop_
_entity_poly.entity_id
_entity_poly.type
_entity_poly.pdbx_seq_one_letter_code
_entity_poly.pdbx_strand_id
1 'polypeptide(L)'
;MAAPRDIVDALECVLSVYFSGVRHNLRAAFILCDGLVELTCKVKAEAGGWRPFQINFVPLLKLGPVSLDPASSGLGRKCEDTHKVRNKMHHVNAVATVDAQYCADSILDAVDCIEHCFPGAKAAFEDKIKVALRVVRVYSVQGSGAQRTAFQDSMSRYKWRARKNPPRVNEIVVSPGLRPHWGMVIMDTVADIETILNRIGAPQ
;
A
#
# COMPACT_ATOMS: atom_id res chain seq x y z
N MET A 1 14.73 12.18 -6.58
CA MET A 1 14.05 13.24 -5.81
C MET A 1 13.18 12.54 -4.77
N ALA A 2 13.16 13.03 -3.53
CA ALA A 2 12.19 12.52 -2.56
C ALA A 2 10.78 12.96 -2.97
N ALA A 3 9.79 12.08 -2.78
CA ALA A 3 8.40 12.51 -2.89
C ALA A 3 8.10 13.54 -1.77
N PRO A 4 7.22 14.52 -2.04
CA PRO A 4 6.64 15.39 -1.03
C PRO A 4 6.13 14.64 0.21
N ARG A 5 6.25 15.26 1.38
CA ARG A 5 6.00 14.58 2.66
C ARG A 5 4.55 14.15 2.84
N ASP A 6 3.62 14.95 2.38
CA ASP A 6 2.18 14.63 2.34
C ASP A 6 1.88 13.35 1.56
N ILE A 7 2.59 13.09 0.45
CA ILE A 7 2.47 11.84 -0.32
C ILE A 7 3.02 10.65 0.47
N VAL A 8 4.17 10.83 1.14
CA VAL A 8 4.79 9.77 1.96
C VAL A 8 3.90 9.45 3.17
N ASP A 9 3.41 10.45 3.87
CA ASP A 9 2.51 10.30 5.02
C ASP A 9 1.18 9.63 4.59
N ALA A 10 0.66 9.97 3.41
CA ALA A 10 -0.52 9.30 2.86
C ALA A 10 -0.25 7.82 2.52
N LEU A 11 0.92 7.47 1.99
CA LEU A 11 1.33 6.08 1.78
C LEU A 11 1.46 5.32 3.10
N GLU A 12 2.08 5.92 4.13
CA GLU A 12 2.15 5.32 5.47
C GLU A 12 0.75 5.05 6.04
N CYS A 13 -0.19 5.96 5.82
CA CYS A 13 -1.60 5.80 6.21
C CYS A 13 -2.23 4.60 5.49
N VAL A 14 -2.08 4.50 4.16
CA VAL A 14 -2.59 3.37 3.36
C VAL A 14 -2.04 2.03 3.88
N LEU A 15 -0.73 1.95 4.13
CA LEU A 15 -0.08 0.75 4.65
C LEU A 15 -0.58 0.39 6.04
N SER A 16 -0.71 1.38 6.93
CA SER A 16 -1.23 1.21 8.28
C SER A 16 -2.66 0.64 8.27
N VAL A 17 -3.51 1.15 7.38
CA VAL A 17 -4.88 0.62 7.18
C VAL A 17 -4.81 -0.80 6.63
N TYR A 18 -3.99 -1.07 5.60
CA TYR A 18 -3.86 -2.40 4.98
C TYR A 18 -3.47 -3.49 5.98
N PHE A 19 -2.58 -3.17 6.93
CA PHE A 19 -2.14 -4.10 7.97
C PHE A 19 -2.98 -4.05 9.26
N SER A 20 -3.99 -3.18 9.33
CA SER A 20 -4.86 -3.07 10.50
C SER A 20 -5.81 -4.26 10.62
N GLY A 21 -6.31 -4.51 11.84
CA GLY A 21 -7.30 -5.54 12.12
C GLY A 21 -8.75 -5.10 11.96
N VAL A 22 -8.97 -3.94 11.34
CA VAL A 22 -10.30 -3.36 11.19
C VAL A 22 -11.08 -4.12 10.11
N ARG A 23 -12.38 -4.36 10.37
CA ARG A 23 -13.27 -4.93 9.35
C ARG A 23 -13.33 -3.98 8.15
N HIS A 24 -13.20 -4.51 6.94
CA HIS A 24 -13.12 -3.73 5.69
C HIS A 24 -11.85 -2.88 5.52
N ASN A 25 -10.78 -3.16 6.28
CA ASN A 25 -9.45 -2.58 6.09
C ASN A 25 -8.99 -2.60 4.63
N LEU A 26 -9.16 -3.72 3.91
CA LEU A 26 -8.76 -3.84 2.50
C LEU A 26 -9.57 -2.89 1.60
N ARG A 27 -10.87 -2.75 1.84
CA ARG A 27 -11.72 -1.81 1.09
C ARG A 27 -11.28 -0.36 1.35
N ALA A 28 -11.03 -0.01 2.61
CA ALA A 28 -10.57 1.32 2.99
C ALA A 28 -9.19 1.63 2.39
N ALA A 29 -8.21 0.74 2.54
CA ALA A 29 -6.88 0.88 1.96
C ALA A 29 -6.94 1.03 0.43
N PHE A 30 -7.76 0.21 -0.24
CA PHE A 30 -7.97 0.30 -1.68
C PHE A 30 -8.53 1.66 -2.13
N ILE A 31 -9.56 2.17 -1.45
CA ILE A 31 -10.12 3.50 -1.75
C ILE A 31 -9.05 4.60 -1.54
N LEU A 32 -8.25 4.48 -0.48
CA LEU A 32 -7.17 5.42 -0.20
C LEU A 32 -6.03 5.35 -1.25
N CYS A 33 -5.80 4.20 -1.90
CA CYS A 33 -4.83 4.10 -3.00
C CYS A 33 -5.22 5.00 -4.18
N ASP A 34 -6.50 5.03 -4.55
CA ASP A 34 -7.01 5.91 -5.60
C ASP A 34 -6.83 7.40 -5.24
N GLY A 35 -7.13 7.76 -3.99
CA GLY A 35 -6.88 9.11 -3.47
C GLY A 35 -5.39 9.48 -3.44
N LEU A 36 -4.51 8.52 -3.12
CA LEU A 36 -3.06 8.71 -3.13
C LEU A 36 -2.53 8.94 -4.55
N VAL A 37 -3.02 8.19 -5.54
CA VAL A 37 -2.68 8.40 -6.96
C VAL A 37 -3.13 9.79 -7.41
N GLU A 38 -4.36 10.18 -7.07
CA GLU A 38 -4.89 11.50 -7.41
C GLU A 38 -4.07 12.64 -6.79
N LEU A 39 -3.76 12.53 -5.49
CA LEU A 39 -2.90 13.49 -4.78
C LEU A 39 -1.53 13.59 -5.45
N THR A 40 -0.89 12.45 -5.72
CA THR A 40 0.43 12.38 -6.36
C THR A 40 0.44 13.10 -7.71
N CYS A 41 -0.57 12.84 -8.55
CA CYS A 41 -0.70 13.47 -9.86
C CYS A 41 -0.98 14.97 -9.75
N LYS A 42 -1.81 15.40 -8.80
CA LYS A 42 -2.08 16.83 -8.55
C LYS A 42 -0.82 17.58 -8.16
N VAL A 43 -0.08 17.09 -7.17
CA VAL A 43 1.17 17.72 -6.72
C VAL A 43 2.20 17.78 -7.85
N LYS A 44 2.31 16.72 -8.67
CA LYS A 44 3.18 16.73 -9.85
C LYS A 44 2.75 17.75 -10.90
N ALA A 45 1.45 17.87 -11.17
CA ALA A 45 0.92 18.84 -12.12
C ALA A 45 1.15 20.29 -11.64
N GLU A 46 0.95 20.57 -10.35
CA GLU A 46 1.25 21.88 -9.73
C GLU A 46 2.72 22.26 -9.87
N ALA A 47 3.64 21.32 -9.63
CA ALA A 47 5.07 21.54 -9.84
C ALA A 47 5.40 21.87 -11.31
N GLY A 48 4.57 21.45 -12.26
CA GLY A 48 4.64 21.81 -13.68
C GLY A 48 3.90 23.09 -14.07
N GLY A 49 3.37 23.87 -13.10
CA GLY A 49 2.67 25.14 -13.32
C GLY A 49 1.18 25.01 -13.62
N TRP A 50 0.57 23.83 -13.44
CA TRP A 50 -0.85 23.60 -13.70
C TRP A 50 -1.70 23.87 -12.45
N ARG A 51 -3.01 24.07 -12.63
CA ARG A 51 -4.00 24.19 -11.55
C ARG A 51 -4.91 22.96 -11.54
N PRO A 52 -4.55 21.86 -10.86
CA PRO A 52 -5.16 20.55 -11.08
C PRO A 52 -6.42 20.31 -10.26
N PHE A 53 -6.77 21.17 -9.31
CA PHE A 53 -7.98 21.04 -8.49
C PHE A 53 -9.30 21.04 -9.28
N GLN A 54 -9.28 21.51 -10.54
CA GLN A 54 -10.44 21.55 -11.42
C GLN A 54 -10.44 20.40 -12.45
N ILE A 55 -9.43 19.54 -12.42
CA ILE A 55 -9.20 18.52 -13.44
C ILE A 55 -9.66 17.17 -12.88
N ASN A 56 -10.59 16.53 -13.60
CA ASN A 56 -11.05 15.19 -13.29
C ASN A 56 -9.90 14.17 -13.40
N PHE A 57 -10.04 13.02 -12.75
CA PHE A 57 -8.97 12.01 -12.63
C PHE A 57 -8.35 11.55 -13.96
N VAL A 58 -9.16 11.16 -14.94
CA VAL A 58 -8.62 10.68 -16.24
C VAL A 58 -7.88 11.77 -17.01
N PRO A 59 -8.42 12.99 -17.19
CA PRO A 59 -7.65 14.10 -17.74
C PRO A 59 -6.38 14.44 -16.94
N LEU A 60 -6.42 14.32 -15.61
CA LEU A 60 -5.27 14.59 -14.73
C LEU A 60 -4.11 13.62 -15.03
N LEU A 61 -4.38 12.33 -15.22
CA LEU A 61 -3.35 11.35 -15.58
C LEU A 61 -2.62 11.71 -16.90
N LYS A 62 -3.34 12.31 -17.86
CA LYS A 62 -2.80 12.65 -19.19
C LYS A 62 -2.02 13.95 -19.23
N LEU A 63 -2.07 14.78 -18.18
CA LEU A 63 -1.39 16.08 -18.19
C LEU A 63 0.10 15.89 -18.44
N GLY A 64 0.71 16.79 -19.22
CA GLY A 64 2.12 16.69 -19.62
C GLY A 64 3.10 16.42 -18.46
N PRO A 65 2.99 17.09 -17.30
CA PRO A 65 3.85 16.80 -16.15
C PRO A 65 3.68 15.41 -15.52
N VAL A 66 2.49 14.80 -15.67
CA VAL A 66 2.14 13.49 -15.11
C VAL A 66 2.41 12.39 -16.14
N SER A 67 1.91 12.53 -17.37
CA SER A 67 2.19 11.65 -18.51
C SER A 67 1.91 10.15 -18.26
N LEU A 68 0.79 9.83 -17.61
CA LEU A 68 0.28 8.48 -17.37
C LEU A 68 -0.95 8.18 -18.24
N ASP A 69 -0.80 8.18 -19.57
CA ASP A 69 -1.95 8.01 -20.47
C ASP A 69 -2.64 6.63 -20.31
N PRO A 70 -3.93 6.58 -19.89
CA PRO A 70 -4.67 5.32 -19.78
C PRO A 70 -4.94 4.60 -21.10
N ALA A 71 -4.74 5.26 -22.25
CA ALA A 71 -4.81 4.62 -23.55
C ALA A 71 -3.60 3.70 -23.83
N SER A 72 -2.50 3.87 -23.10
CA SER A 72 -1.34 2.98 -23.17
C SER A 72 -1.55 1.73 -22.30
N SER A 73 -1.01 0.59 -22.73
CA SER A 73 -0.89 -0.57 -21.85
C SER A 73 0.18 -0.25 -20.78
N GLY A 74 -0.21 -0.19 -19.51
CA GLY A 74 0.73 0.13 -18.45
C GLY A 74 0.08 0.75 -17.22
N LEU A 75 0.87 1.50 -16.47
CA LEU A 75 0.50 2.06 -15.18
C LEU A 75 -0.73 2.99 -15.26
N GLY A 76 -0.78 3.88 -16.27
CA GLY A 76 -1.93 4.78 -16.46
C GLY A 76 -3.25 4.02 -16.62
N ARG A 77 -3.24 2.89 -17.33
CA ARG A 77 -4.43 2.04 -17.48
C ARG A 77 -4.84 1.39 -16.16
N LYS A 78 -3.88 0.86 -15.40
CA LYS A 78 -4.16 0.26 -14.09
C LYS A 78 -4.73 1.29 -13.11
N CYS A 79 -4.19 2.51 -13.08
CA CYS A 79 -4.73 3.61 -12.27
C CYS A 79 -6.18 3.93 -12.66
N GLU A 80 -6.49 3.99 -13.96
CA GLU A 80 -7.86 4.22 -14.42
C GLU A 80 -8.81 3.06 -14.03
N ASP A 81 -8.38 1.81 -14.18
CA ASP A 81 -9.20 0.65 -13.86
C ASP A 81 -9.49 0.57 -12.34
N THR A 82 -8.48 0.85 -11.50
CA THR A 82 -8.64 1.01 -10.05
C THR A 82 -9.63 2.13 -9.71
N HIS A 83 -9.51 3.29 -10.36
CA HIS A 83 -10.42 4.42 -10.18
C HIS A 83 -11.87 4.06 -10.53
N LYS A 84 -12.08 3.32 -11.63
CA LYS A 84 -13.41 2.84 -12.03
C LYS A 84 -13.99 1.88 -11.00
N VAL A 85 -13.19 0.97 -10.46
CA VAL A 85 -13.64 0.05 -9.40
C VAL A 85 -14.01 0.83 -8.14
N ARG A 86 -13.20 1.81 -7.73
CA ARG A 86 -13.55 2.71 -6.61
C ARG A 86 -14.87 3.41 -6.88
N ASN A 87 -15.07 4.02 -8.05
CA ASN A 87 -16.32 4.69 -8.38
C ASN A 87 -17.52 3.73 -8.36
N LYS A 88 -17.36 2.50 -8.83
CA LYS A 88 -18.40 1.46 -8.72
C LYS A 88 -18.73 1.15 -7.26
N MET A 89 -17.73 1.06 -6.37
CA MET A 89 -17.93 0.84 -4.93
C MET A 89 -18.65 2.01 -4.25
N HIS A 90 -18.45 3.25 -4.71
CA HIS A 90 -19.07 4.42 -4.12
C HIS A 90 -20.49 4.69 -4.64
N HIS A 91 -20.72 4.47 -5.93
CA HIS A 91 -21.94 4.97 -6.60
C HIS A 91 -22.89 3.88 -7.06
N VAL A 92 -22.44 2.63 -7.19
CA VAL A 92 -23.24 1.54 -7.78
C VAL A 92 -23.48 0.43 -6.77
N ASN A 93 -22.44 -0.01 -6.08
CA ASN A 93 -22.53 -1.12 -5.14
C ASN A 93 -21.70 -0.83 -3.88
N ALA A 94 -22.35 -0.26 -2.87
CA ALA A 94 -21.73 0.09 -1.60
C ALA A 94 -21.17 -1.12 -0.83
N VAL A 95 -21.71 -2.33 -1.08
CA VAL A 95 -21.25 -3.57 -0.43
C VAL A 95 -20.14 -4.29 -1.20
N ALA A 96 -19.73 -3.79 -2.37
CA ALA A 96 -18.60 -4.35 -3.10
C ALA A 96 -17.31 -4.28 -2.27
N THR A 97 -16.53 -5.36 -2.33
CA THR A 97 -15.26 -5.52 -1.63
C THR A 97 -14.16 -5.86 -2.62
N VAL A 98 -12.90 -5.68 -2.20
CA VAL A 98 -11.73 -6.16 -2.90
C VAL A 98 -11.09 -7.28 -2.09
N ASP A 99 -10.50 -8.25 -2.78
CA ASP A 99 -9.66 -9.23 -2.11
C ASP A 99 -8.29 -8.63 -1.73
N ALA A 100 -7.52 -9.41 -0.96
CA ALA A 100 -6.23 -8.97 -0.44
C ALA A 100 -5.16 -8.78 -1.52
N GLN A 101 -5.24 -9.54 -2.63
CA GLN A 101 -4.28 -9.47 -3.71
C GLN A 101 -4.54 -8.23 -4.55
N TYR A 102 -5.80 -8.00 -4.94
CA TYR A 102 -6.18 -6.84 -5.71
C TYR A 102 -5.92 -5.52 -4.97
N CYS A 103 -6.13 -5.51 -3.65
CA CYS A 103 -5.73 -4.38 -2.79
C CYS A 103 -4.21 -4.20 -2.75
N ALA A 104 -3.43 -5.29 -2.64
CA ALA A 104 -1.97 -5.22 -2.67
C ALA A 104 -1.44 -4.68 -4.01
N ASP A 105 -1.98 -5.16 -5.12
CA ASP A 105 -1.63 -4.69 -6.46
C ASP A 105 -1.89 -3.18 -6.60
N SER A 106 -3.02 -2.70 -6.08
CA SER A 106 -3.38 -1.27 -6.10
C SER A 106 -2.43 -0.40 -5.27
N ILE A 107 -1.93 -0.90 -4.13
CA ILE A 107 -0.89 -0.22 -3.34
C ILE A 107 0.41 -0.13 -4.15
N LEU A 108 0.81 -1.21 -4.84
CA LEU A 108 2.02 -1.21 -5.65
C LEU A 108 1.89 -0.30 -6.86
N ASP A 109 0.74 -0.27 -7.54
CA ASP A 109 0.49 0.66 -8.63
C ASP A 109 0.51 2.13 -8.12
N ALA A 110 0.01 2.42 -6.93
CA ALA A 110 0.14 3.75 -6.32
C ALA A 110 1.61 4.12 -6.05
N VAL A 111 2.42 3.17 -5.58
CA VAL A 111 3.86 3.36 -5.37
C VAL A 111 4.62 3.53 -6.69
N ASP A 112 4.22 2.82 -7.75
CA ASP A 112 4.75 3.01 -9.09
C ASP A 112 4.38 4.40 -9.64
N CYS A 113 3.17 4.90 -9.34
CA CYS A 113 2.74 6.26 -9.69
C CYS A 113 3.58 7.32 -8.97
N ILE A 114 3.90 7.11 -7.69
CA ILE A 114 4.79 8.00 -6.92
C ILE A 114 6.18 8.03 -7.55
N GLU A 115 6.76 6.88 -7.87
CA GLU A 115 8.09 6.78 -8.50
C GLU A 115 8.10 7.43 -9.89
N HIS A 116 7.05 7.23 -10.68
CA HIS A 116 6.90 7.86 -11.98
C HIS A 116 6.86 9.39 -11.87
N CYS A 117 6.07 9.93 -10.94
CA CYS A 117 5.95 11.38 -10.74
C CYS A 117 7.20 11.98 -10.09
N PHE A 118 7.86 11.23 -9.21
CA PHE A 118 9.02 11.64 -8.42
C PHE A 118 10.12 10.58 -8.49
N PRO A 119 10.89 10.50 -9.60
CA PRO A 119 11.92 9.48 -9.78
C PRO A 119 12.94 9.47 -8.63
N GLY A 120 13.19 8.31 -8.06
CA GLY A 120 14.03 8.09 -6.86
C GLY A 120 13.26 8.13 -5.53
N ALA A 121 11.94 8.29 -5.53
CA ALA A 121 11.13 8.28 -4.31
C ALA A 121 11.21 6.95 -3.57
N LYS A 122 11.16 5.81 -4.29
CA LYS A 122 11.25 4.47 -3.67
C LYS A 122 12.54 4.28 -2.89
N ALA A 123 13.65 4.77 -3.43
CA ALA A 123 14.95 4.70 -2.76
C ALA A 123 14.99 5.57 -1.50
N ALA A 124 14.28 6.71 -1.52
CA ALA A 124 14.21 7.67 -0.42
C ALA A 124 13.24 7.27 0.70
N PHE A 125 12.37 6.29 0.50
CA PHE A 125 11.47 5.81 1.57
C PHE A 125 12.25 5.27 2.77
N GLU A 126 11.67 5.47 3.97
CA GLU A 126 12.19 4.87 5.20
C GLU A 126 12.13 3.34 5.13
N ASP A 127 13.04 2.66 5.84
CA ASP A 127 13.15 1.19 5.80
C ASP A 127 11.86 0.49 6.23
N LYS A 128 11.12 1.08 7.18
CA LYS A 128 9.81 0.57 7.60
C LYS A 128 8.81 0.50 6.43
N ILE A 129 8.76 1.53 5.57
CA ILE A 129 7.90 1.57 4.39
C ILE A 129 8.39 0.55 3.37
N LYS A 130 9.70 0.47 3.13
CA LYS A 130 10.29 -0.49 2.19
C LYS A 130 9.95 -1.94 2.58
N VAL A 131 10.13 -2.30 3.85
CA VAL A 131 9.79 -3.63 4.37
C VAL A 131 8.29 -3.89 4.31
N ALA A 132 7.46 -2.92 4.70
CA ALA A 132 6.01 -3.01 4.55
C ALA A 132 5.60 -3.28 3.10
N LEU A 133 6.19 -2.58 2.13
CA LEU A 133 5.93 -2.78 0.71
C LEU A 133 6.41 -4.15 0.21
N ARG A 134 7.52 -4.69 0.75
CA ARG A 134 7.92 -6.08 0.46
C ARG A 134 6.90 -7.09 0.97
N VAL A 135 6.29 -6.86 2.14
CA VAL A 135 5.15 -7.67 2.59
C VAL A 135 3.97 -7.53 1.62
N VAL A 136 3.62 -6.31 1.21
CA VAL A 136 2.57 -6.09 0.19
C VAL A 136 2.87 -6.86 -1.11
N ARG A 137 4.12 -6.86 -1.58
CA ARG A 137 4.53 -7.64 -2.78
C ARG A 137 4.30 -9.13 -2.64
N VAL A 138 4.56 -9.73 -1.48
CA VAL A 138 4.23 -11.14 -1.22
C VAL A 138 2.74 -11.42 -1.43
N TYR A 139 1.86 -10.46 -1.10
CA TYR A 139 0.41 -10.58 -1.27
C TYR A 139 -0.12 -10.16 -2.64
N SER A 140 0.68 -9.45 -3.44
CA SER A 140 0.37 -9.04 -4.82
C SER A 140 0.50 -10.19 -5.82
N VAL A 141 0.17 -9.95 -7.09
CA VAL A 141 0.48 -10.87 -8.22
C VAL A 141 1.95 -11.22 -8.36
N GLN A 142 2.86 -10.42 -7.81
CA GLN A 142 4.30 -10.68 -7.85
C GLN A 142 4.74 -11.77 -6.86
N GLY A 143 3.93 -12.03 -5.83
CA GLY A 143 4.20 -13.06 -4.83
C GLY A 143 3.53 -14.39 -5.14
N SER A 144 4.23 -15.49 -4.86
CA SER A 144 3.69 -16.84 -5.03
C SER A 144 2.86 -17.30 -3.82
N GLY A 145 1.96 -18.27 -4.04
CA GLY A 145 1.20 -18.90 -2.96
C GLY A 145 2.11 -19.49 -1.87
N ALA A 146 3.22 -20.11 -2.26
CA ALA A 146 4.21 -20.66 -1.34
C ALA A 146 4.87 -19.59 -0.45
N GLN A 147 5.24 -18.44 -1.04
CA GLN A 147 5.79 -17.31 -0.28
C GLN A 147 4.77 -16.76 0.73
N ARG A 148 3.49 -16.65 0.34
CA ARG A 148 2.42 -16.19 1.24
C ARG A 148 2.25 -17.15 2.42
N THR A 149 2.17 -18.45 2.16
CA THR A 149 2.07 -19.46 3.22
C THR A 149 3.28 -19.45 4.13
N ALA A 150 4.49 -19.44 3.58
CA ALA A 150 5.73 -19.41 4.36
C ALA A 150 5.86 -18.14 5.22
N PHE A 151 5.42 -16.98 4.68
CA PHE A 151 5.37 -15.74 5.45
C PHE A 151 4.35 -15.84 6.59
N GLN A 152 3.14 -16.34 6.32
CA GLN A 152 2.11 -16.54 7.36
C GLN A 152 2.55 -17.52 8.45
N ASP A 153 3.22 -18.60 8.08
CA ASP A 153 3.76 -19.58 9.03
C ASP A 153 4.90 -18.98 9.87
N SER A 154 5.74 -18.17 9.25
CA SER A 154 6.82 -17.47 9.96
C SER A 154 6.25 -16.44 10.92
N MET A 155 5.25 -15.68 10.49
CA MET A 155 4.54 -14.70 11.31
C MET A 155 3.75 -15.38 12.43
N SER A 156 3.13 -16.55 12.21
CA SER A 156 2.42 -17.30 13.26
C SER A 156 3.34 -17.82 14.36
N ARG A 157 4.57 -18.19 14.00
CA ARG A 157 5.61 -18.67 14.92
C ARG A 157 6.49 -17.55 15.48
N TYR A 158 6.44 -16.36 14.88
CA TYR A 158 7.23 -15.22 15.32
C TYR A 158 6.84 -14.86 16.75
N LYS A 159 7.81 -14.41 17.54
CA LYS A 159 7.57 -14.08 18.95
C LYS A 159 7.17 -12.61 19.09
N TRP A 160 5.95 -12.27 18.66
CA TRP A 160 5.35 -10.92 18.73
C TRP A 160 5.51 -10.25 20.10
N ARG A 161 5.52 -11.06 21.18
CA ARG A 161 5.64 -10.60 22.57
C ARG A 161 6.55 -11.49 23.42
N ALA A 162 7.75 -11.88 22.96
CA ALA A 162 8.71 -12.52 23.89
C ALA A 162 9.38 -11.54 24.88
N ARG A 163 8.82 -10.36 25.15
CA ARG A 163 9.44 -9.33 26.01
C ARG A 163 8.72 -9.19 27.36
N LYS A 164 9.30 -9.88 28.35
CA LYS A 164 9.49 -9.53 29.78
C LYS A 164 8.31 -9.27 30.73
N ASN A 165 7.13 -8.82 30.30
CA ASN A 165 6.05 -8.46 31.24
C ASN A 165 4.73 -9.17 30.90
N PRO A 166 4.02 -9.73 31.90
CA PRO A 166 2.67 -10.24 31.69
C PRO A 166 1.73 -9.08 31.29
N PRO A 167 0.73 -9.34 30.42
CA PRO A 167 -0.25 -8.34 30.02
C PRO A 167 -0.99 -7.80 31.26
N ARG A 168 -1.28 -6.49 31.28
CA ARG A 168 -2.11 -5.91 32.35
C ARG A 168 -3.55 -6.44 32.25
N VAL A 169 -4.31 -6.40 33.35
CA VAL A 169 -5.69 -6.94 33.45
C VAL A 169 -6.64 -6.38 32.37
N ASN A 170 -6.37 -5.19 31.83
CA ASN A 170 -7.18 -4.54 30.78
C ASN A 170 -6.51 -4.49 29.41
N GLU A 171 -5.39 -5.21 29.23
CA GLU A 171 -4.65 -5.21 27.99
C GLU A 171 -5.21 -6.28 27.04
N ILE A 172 -5.56 -5.89 25.82
CA ILE A 172 -6.01 -6.85 24.81
C ILE A 172 -4.87 -7.83 24.53
N VAL A 173 -5.05 -9.09 24.93
CA VAL A 173 -4.14 -10.19 24.59
C VAL A 173 -4.38 -10.54 23.14
N VAL A 174 -3.56 -9.94 22.28
CA VAL A 174 -3.59 -10.17 20.84
C VAL A 174 -3.01 -11.55 20.56
N SER A 175 -3.78 -12.43 19.90
CA SER A 175 -3.29 -13.71 19.39
C SER A 175 -2.13 -13.46 18.42
N PRO A 176 -0.90 -13.88 18.77
CA PRO A 176 0.28 -13.63 17.94
C PRO A 176 0.08 -14.21 16.53
N GLY A 177 0.51 -13.48 15.50
CA GLY A 177 0.66 -14.02 14.16
C GLY A 177 -0.56 -14.04 13.26
N LEU A 178 -1.75 -13.72 13.76
CA LEU A 178 -2.91 -13.50 12.88
C LEU A 178 -2.72 -12.21 12.08
N ARG A 179 -3.02 -12.27 10.78
CA ARG A 179 -2.95 -11.14 9.85
C ARG A 179 -3.56 -9.82 10.37
N PRO A 180 -4.73 -9.81 11.06
CA PRO A 180 -5.32 -8.60 11.62
C PRO A 180 -4.43 -7.82 12.60
N HIS A 181 -3.37 -8.43 13.12
CA HIS A 181 -2.51 -7.81 14.12
C HIS A 181 -1.16 -7.37 13.57
N TRP A 182 -0.93 -7.58 12.28
CA TRP A 182 0.37 -7.35 11.67
C TRP A 182 0.82 -5.90 11.68
N GLY A 183 -0.12 -4.95 11.64
CA GLY A 183 0.17 -3.52 11.76
C GLY A 183 0.89 -3.14 13.05
N MET A 184 0.77 -3.95 14.11
CA MET A 184 1.46 -3.70 15.39
C MET A 184 2.94 -4.06 15.41
N VAL A 185 3.46 -4.74 14.37
CA VAL A 185 4.82 -5.29 14.38
C VAL A 185 5.57 -5.01 13.10
N ILE A 186 4.90 -4.99 11.94
CA ILE A 186 5.56 -4.72 10.65
C ILE A 186 6.31 -3.37 10.67
N MET A 187 5.75 -2.35 11.34
CA MET A 187 6.34 -1.02 11.39
C MET A 187 7.37 -0.87 12.53
N ASP A 188 7.34 -1.74 13.54
CA ASP A 188 8.14 -1.60 14.77
C ASP A 188 9.35 -2.57 14.83
N THR A 189 9.30 -3.71 14.12
CA THR A 189 10.36 -4.74 14.11
C THR A 189 10.89 -4.99 12.70
N VAL A 190 11.22 -3.92 11.99
CA VAL A 190 11.61 -3.90 10.57
C VAL A 190 12.67 -4.97 10.24
N ALA A 191 13.76 -5.06 11.01
CA ALA A 191 14.86 -5.99 10.75
C ALA A 191 14.47 -7.47 10.85
N ASP A 192 13.56 -7.82 11.78
CA ASP A 192 13.11 -9.20 11.95
C ASP A 192 12.19 -9.61 10.80
N ILE A 193 11.29 -8.72 10.39
CA ILE A 193 10.40 -8.94 9.26
C ILE A 193 11.20 -9.04 7.96
N GLU A 194 12.19 -8.17 7.77
CA GLU A 194 13.11 -8.25 6.64
C GLU A 194 13.87 -9.59 6.60
N THR A 195 14.32 -10.07 7.75
CA THR A 195 14.97 -11.39 7.85
C THR A 195 14.03 -12.52 7.41
N ILE A 196 12.76 -12.47 7.82
CA ILE A 196 11.74 -13.44 7.38
C ILE A 196 11.55 -13.35 5.86
N LEU A 197 11.37 -12.14 5.32
CA LEU A 197 11.17 -11.90 3.88
C LEU A 197 12.36 -12.39 3.04
N ASN A 198 13.58 -12.18 3.51
CA ASN A 198 14.79 -12.67 2.85
C ASN A 198 14.86 -14.20 2.84
N ARG A 199 14.52 -14.85 3.96
CA ARG A 199 14.52 -16.32 4.05
C ARG A 199 13.52 -17.00 3.13
N ILE A 200 12.34 -16.39 2.93
CA ILE A 200 11.32 -16.92 2.02
C ILE A 200 11.54 -16.51 0.56
N GLY A 201 12.61 -15.76 0.25
CA GLY A 201 12.88 -15.25 -1.08
C GLY A 201 11.82 -14.28 -1.59
N ALA A 202 11.27 -13.43 -0.73
CA ALA A 202 10.24 -12.47 -1.10
C ALA A 202 10.76 -11.45 -2.15
N PRO A 203 9.89 -11.01 -3.09
CA PRO A 203 10.25 -9.98 -4.06
C PRO A 203 10.84 -8.72 -3.40
N GLN A 204 11.81 -8.09 -4.08
CA GLN A 204 12.47 -6.85 -3.66
C GLN A 204 11.69 -5.62 -4.08
#